data_AF-A0A2R6ANY1-F1
#
_entry.id   AF-A0A2R6ANY1-F1
#
_cell.length_a   1.000
_cell.length_b   1.000
_cell.length_c   1.000
_cell.angle_alpha   90.00
_cell.angle_beta   90.00
_cell.angle_gamma   90.00
#
_symmetry.space_group_name_H-M   'P 1'
#
loop_
_entity.id
_entity.type
_entity.pdbx_description
1 polymer ?
#
loop_
_entity_poly.entity_id
_entity_poly.type
_entity_poly.pdbx_seq_one_letter_code
_entity_poly.pdbx_strand_id
1 'polypeptide(L)'
;MSFKHENSRENDLKEPKPTILYASKDARNFIQNLGFETEHVFETIKTLALKKGAVKISVNLFKDCDKDDRNPQSALKINVCFFELSVFEELDVATELNEMLAREFPNLPAFFTINCRHA
;
A
#
# COMPACT_ATOMS: atom_id res chain seq x y z
N MET A 1 -2.37 30.20 50.68
CA MET A 1 -2.18 28.83 50.17
C MET A 1 -3.53 28.30 49.73
N SER A 2 -3.67 27.91 48.47
CA SER A 2 -4.42 26.72 48.05
C SER A 2 -4.32 26.57 46.54
N PHE A 3 -4.14 25.32 46.15
CA PHE A 3 -3.41 24.88 44.97
C PHE A 3 -4.24 25.01 43.69
N LYS A 4 -3.59 25.52 42.63
CA LYS A 4 -3.96 25.18 41.25
C LYS A 4 -3.48 23.75 41.00
N HIS A 5 -4.32 22.91 40.41
CA HIS A 5 -4.00 21.89 39.40
C HIS A 5 -5.18 20.91 39.33
N GLU A 6 -5.86 20.84 38.19
CA GLU A 6 -6.32 19.55 37.71
C GLU A 6 -6.22 19.50 36.20
N ASN A 7 -5.36 18.59 35.77
CA ASN A 7 -4.91 18.36 34.40
C ASN A 7 -6.07 17.89 33.52
N SER A 8 -6.28 18.62 32.43
CA SER A 8 -6.83 18.10 31.19
C SER A 8 -5.95 16.95 30.69
N ARG A 9 -6.27 15.71 31.07
CA ARG A 9 -5.87 14.52 30.30
C ARG A 9 -6.96 14.24 29.28
N GLU A 10 -6.98 15.09 28.27
CA GLU A 10 -7.56 14.76 26.98
C GLU A 10 -6.66 13.67 26.41
N ASN A 11 -7.12 12.42 26.48
CA ASN A 11 -6.53 11.33 25.73
C ASN A 11 -6.73 11.69 24.25
N ASP A 12 -5.77 12.38 23.65
CA ASP A 12 -5.57 12.42 22.21
C ASP A 12 -5.23 11.00 21.74
N LEU A 13 -6.26 10.15 21.70
CA LEU A 13 -6.37 9.10 20.70
C LEU A 13 -6.36 9.85 19.37
N LYS A 14 -5.16 10.17 18.87
CA LYS A 14 -4.96 10.68 17.52
C LYS A 14 -5.72 9.71 16.64
N GLU A 15 -6.86 10.16 16.12
CA GLU A 15 -7.61 9.39 15.14
C GLU A 15 -6.59 8.94 14.09
N PRO A 16 -6.52 7.63 13.79
CA PRO A 16 -5.62 7.16 12.76
C PRO A 16 -5.97 7.94 11.50
N LYS A 17 -5.02 8.76 11.02
CA LYS A 17 -5.22 9.57 9.82
C LYS A 17 -5.81 8.67 8.73
N PRO A 18 -6.84 9.12 8.00
CA PRO A 18 -7.47 8.29 6.99
C PRO A 18 -6.39 7.74 6.07
N THR A 19 -6.32 6.42 5.94
CA THR A 19 -5.36 5.78 5.06
C THR A 19 -5.83 6.00 3.64
N ILE A 20 -5.10 6.84 2.91
CA ILE A 20 -5.47 7.23 1.55
C ILE A 20 -4.81 6.27 0.58
N LEU A 21 -5.63 5.63 -0.26
CA LEU A 21 -5.17 4.90 -1.44
C LEU A 21 -5.11 5.86 -2.63
N TYR A 22 -3.92 6.04 -3.17
CA TYR A 22 -3.69 6.78 -4.41
C TYR A 22 -3.40 5.81 -5.53
N ALA A 23 -4.08 5.93 -6.67
CA ALA A 23 -3.83 5.08 -7.83
C ALA A 23 -3.66 5.93 -9.09
N SER A 24 -2.58 5.72 -9.83
CA SER A 24 -2.36 6.39 -11.09
C SER A 24 -3.39 5.96 -12.15
N LYS A 25 -3.64 6.83 -13.14
CA LYS A 25 -4.51 6.50 -14.27
C LYS A 25 -3.99 5.28 -15.04
N ASP A 26 -2.68 5.15 -15.16
CA ASP A 26 -2.06 4.01 -15.84
C ASP A 26 -2.28 2.69 -15.09
N ALA A 27 -2.21 2.70 -13.75
CA ALA A 27 -2.54 1.53 -12.95
C ALA A 27 -4.00 1.10 -13.14
N ARG A 28 -4.93 2.06 -13.16
CA ARG A 28 -6.35 1.79 -13.44
C ARG A 28 -6.55 1.15 -14.81
N ASN A 29 -5.99 1.77 -15.85
CA ASN A 29 -6.10 1.26 -17.22
C ASN A 29 -5.48 -0.14 -17.35
N PHE A 30 -4.34 -0.38 -16.69
CA PHE A 30 -3.69 -1.69 -16.70
C PHE A 30 -4.59 -2.79 -16.11
N ILE A 31 -5.20 -2.55 -14.96
CA ILE A 31 -6.13 -3.49 -14.33
C ILE A 31 -7.32 -3.79 -15.25
N GLN A 32 -7.91 -2.74 -15.84
CA GLN A 32 -9.04 -2.87 -16.77
C GLN A 32 -8.67 -3.67 -18.03
N ASN A 33 -7.49 -3.41 -18.60
CA ASN A 33 -7.02 -4.12 -19.80
C ASN A 33 -6.77 -5.60 -19.55
N LEU A 34 -6.46 -5.99 -18.30
CA LEU A 34 -6.35 -7.39 -17.89
C LEU A 34 -7.72 -8.04 -17.59
N GLY A 35 -8.83 -7.29 -17.69
CA GLY A 35 -10.18 -7.79 -17.47
C GLY A 35 -10.61 -7.86 -16.01
N PHE A 36 -9.84 -7.27 -15.08
CA PHE A 36 -10.21 -7.22 -13.67
C PHE A 36 -11.13 -6.04 -13.35
N GLU A 37 -12.02 -6.22 -12.38
CA GLU A 37 -12.79 -5.13 -11.81
C GLU A 37 -11.89 -4.23 -10.96
N THR A 38 -11.70 -2.98 -11.41
CA THR A 38 -10.71 -2.07 -10.81
C THR A 38 -10.99 -1.72 -9.36
N GLU A 39 -12.26 -1.53 -9.01
CA GLU A 39 -12.68 -1.20 -7.64
C GLU A 39 -12.42 -2.37 -6.69
N HIS A 40 -12.76 -3.59 -7.12
CA HIS A 40 -12.49 -4.80 -6.36
C HIS A 40 -10.99 -4.99 -6.10
N VAL A 41 -10.14 -4.81 -7.12
CA VAL A 41 -8.68 -4.91 -6.96
C VAL A 41 -8.16 -3.89 -5.96
N PHE A 42 -8.59 -2.62 -6.05
CA PHE A 42 -8.13 -1.59 -5.12
C PHE A 42 -8.64 -1.78 -3.69
N GLU A 43 -9.89 -2.20 -3.50
CA GLU A 43 -10.42 -2.49 -2.16
C GLU A 43 -9.71 -3.69 -1.52
N THR A 44 -9.38 -4.72 -2.29
CA THR A 44 -8.56 -5.84 -1.80
C THR A 44 -7.15 -5.39 -1.42
N ILE A 45 -6.45 -4.64 -2.28
CA ILE A 45 -5.12 -4.08 -1.97
C ILE A 45 -5.16 -3.24 -0.69
N LYS A 46 -6.16 -2.36 -0.59
CA LYS A 46 -6.38 -1.51 0.58
C LYS A 46 -6.61 -2.33 1.83
N THR A 47 -7.47 -3.33 1.76
CA THR A 47 -7.80 -4.21 2.89
C THR A 47 -6.58 -5.00 3.37
N LEU A 48 -5.80 -5.57 2.45
CA LEU A 48 -4.58 -6.32 2.78
C LEU A 48 -3.55 -5.44 3.49
N ALA A 49 -3.27 -4.25 2.92
CA ALA A 49 -2.31 -3.32 3.49
C ALA A 49 -2.77 -2.78 4.86
N LEU A 50 -4.06 -2.45 5.01
CA LEU A 50 -4.63 -1.98 6.27
C LEU A 50 -4.59 -3.05 7.38
N LYS A 51 -4.84 -4.31 7.05
CA LYS A 51 -4.71 -5.43 8.01
C LYS A 51 -3.29 -5.55 8.59
N LYS A 52 -2.28 -5.08 7.84
CA LYS A 52 -0.89 -5.04 8.29
C LYS A 52 -0.50 -3.71 8.95
N GLY A 53 -1.43 -2.75 9.05
CA GLY A 53 -1.18 -1.45 9.69
C GLY A 53 -0.57 -0.40 8.76
N ALA A 54 -0.71 -0.55 7.44
CA ALA A 54 -0.23 0.46 6.50
C ALA A 54 -1.02 1.77 6.68
N VAL A 55 -0.33 2.90 6.69
CA VAL A 55 -0.92 4.24 6.86
C VAL A 55 -1.06 5.02 5.56
N LYS A 56 -0.36 4.58 4.51
CA LYS A 56 -0.47 5.16 3.17
C LYS A 56 -0.26 4.07 2.12
N ILE A 57 -1.03 4.15 1.04
CA ILE A 57 -0.98 3.18 -0.06
C ILE A 57 -0.94 3.96 -1.37
N SER A 58 0.01 3.64 -2.24
CA SER A 58 0.07 4.19 -3.59
C SER A 58 0.25 3.07 -4.61
N VAL A 59 -0.51 3.12 -5.69
CA VAL A 59 -0.51 2.11 -6.76
C VAL A 59 -0.13 2.78 -8.06
N ASN A 60 0.97 2.33 -8.64
CA ASN A 60 1.50 2.85 -9.89
C ASN A 60 1.79 1.70 -10.86
N LEU A 61 1.83 2.02 -12.15
CA LEU A 61 2.30 1.07 -13.16
C LEU A 61 3.83 1.09 -13.17
N PHE A 62 4.44 -0.05 -12.90
CA PHE A 62 5.85 -0.30 -13.13
C PHE A 62 6.01 -0.92 -14.52
N LYS A 63 6.98 -0.43 -15.27
CA LYS A 63 7.38 -0.99 -16.56
C LYS A 63 8.85 -1.35 -16.46
N ASP A 64 9.14 -2.64 -16.58
CA ASP A 64 10.50 -3.10 -16.74
C ASP A 64 10.89 -2.91 -18.20
N CYS A 65 11.56 -1.78 -18.46
CA CYS A 65 12.08 -1.46 -19.79
C CYS A 65 13.55 -1.85 -19.80
N ASP A 66 13.83 -3.13 -19.99
CA ASP A 66 15.18 -3.51 -20.38
C ASP A 66 15.44 -2.98 -21.80
N LYS A 67 16.63 -2.42 -22.05
CA LYS A 67 16.87 -1.60 -23.26
C LYS A 67 16.74 -2.39 -24.58
N ASP A 68 16.80 -3.71 -24.49
CA ASP A 68 16.72 -4.62 -25.63
C ASP A 68 15.36 -5.33 -25.75
N ASP A 69 14.44 -5.12 -24.80
CA ASP A 69 13.18 -5.85 -24.79
C ASP A 69 12.07 -5.12 -25.56
N ARG A 70 11.55 -5.78 -26.61
CA ARG A 70 10.48 -5.22 -27.45
C ARG A 70 9.12 -5.25 -26.75
N ASN A 71 8.99 -5.96 -25.63
CA ASN A 71 7.75 -6.09 -24.89
C ASN A 71 7.96 -5.87 -23.39
N PRO A 72 8.03 -4.60 -22.92
CA PRO A 72 8.32 -4.30 -21.53
C PRO A 72 7.31 -4.96 -20.59
N GLN A 73 7.80 -5.73 -19.62
CA GLN A 73 6.93 -6.34 -18.63
C GLN A 73 6.33 -5.25 -17.76
N SER A 74 5.01 -5.24 -17.67
CA SER A 74 4.27 -4.25 -16.89
C SER A 74 3.65 -4.93 -15.68
N ALA A 75 3.78 -4.30 -14.51
CA ALA A 75 3.22 -4.79 -13.26
C ALA A 75 2.73 -3.64 -12.39
N LEU A 76 1.75 -3.90 -11.53
CA LEU A 76 1.35 -2.94 -10.50
C LEU A 76 2.41 -2.92 -9.39
N LYS A 77 2.99 -1.75 -9.16
CA LYS A 77 3.82 -1.48 -8.00
C LYS A 77 2.97 -0.81 -6.93
N ILE A 78 2.79 -1.48 -5.82
CA ILE A 78 2.01 -1.01 -4.68
C ILE A 78 2.99 -0.58 -3.59
N ASN A 79 3.19 0.72 -3.41
CA ASN A 79 3.99 1.23 -2.29
C ASN A 79 3.10 1.38 -1.06
N VAL A 80 3.51 0.77 0.04
CA VAL A 80 2.89 0.91 1.36
C VAL A 80 3.86 1.58 2.31
N CYS A 81 3.32 2.36 3.26
CA CYS A 81 4.10 2.98 4.32
C CYS A 81 3.55 2.62 5.69
N PHE A 82 4.46 2.43 6.65
CA PHE A 82 4.20 2.12 8.05
C PHE A 82 4.99 3.11 8.93
N PHE A 83 4.49 3.47 10.12
CA PHE A 83 5.18 4.45 10.98
C PHE A 83 6.35 3.86 11.77
N GLU A 84 6.33 2.58 12.12
CA GLU A 84 7.25 1.99 13.11
C GLU A 84 7.58 0.51 12.79
N LEU A 85 7.95 0.18 11.54
CA LEU A 85 8.52 -1.15 11.23
C LEU A 85 10.06 -1.09 11.26
N SER A 86 10.68 -2.10 11.87
CA SER A 86 12.11 -2.37 11.67
C SER A 86 12.35 -2.96 10.28
N VAL A 87 13.59 -2.89 9.78
CA VAL A 87 13.97 -3.40 8.45
C VAL A 87 13.65 -4.90 8.28
N PHE A 88 13.74 -5.70 9.35
CA PHE A 88 13.39 -7.12 9.30
C PHE A 88 11.88 -7.31 9.19
N GLU A 89 11.09 -6.56 9.98
CA GLU A 89 9.64 -6.60 9.88
C GLU A 89 9.13 -6.07 8.53
N GLU A 90 9.85 -5.12 7.92
CA GLU A 90 9.55 -4.66 6.56
C GLU A 90 9.61 -5.80 5.53
N LEU A 91 10.67 -6.62 5.58
CA LEU A 91 10.82 -7.73 4.62
C LEU A 91 9.72 -8.78 4.81
N ASP A 92 9.43 -9.15 6.05
CA ASP A 92 8.40 -10.14 6.37
C ASP A 92 7.01 -9.65 5.95
N VAL A 93 6.66 -8.41 6.29
CA VAL A 93 5.36 -7.81 5.93
C VAL A 93 5.21 -7.70 4.41
N ALA A 94 6.26 -7.27 3.69
CA ALA A 94 6.22 -7.20 2.23
C ALA A 94 6.01 -8.58 1.61
N THR A 95 6.70 -9.61 2.14
CA THR A 95 6.59 -10.99 1.65
C THR A 95 5.18 -11.53 1.88
N GLU A 96 4.65 -11.39 3.08
CA GLU A 96 3.28 -11.82 3.40
C GLU A 96 2.22 -11.11 2.57
N LEU A 97 2.35 -9.80 2.36
CA LEU A 97 1.44 -9.03 1.50
C LEU A 97 1.46 -9.52 0.06
N ASN A 98 2.65 -9.84 -0.48
CA ASN A 98 2.80 -10.38 -1.82
C ASN A 98 2.19 -11.77 -1.96
N GLU A 99 2.37 -12.65 -0.97
CA GLU A 99 1.73 -13.96 -0.96
C GLU A 99 0.21 -13.85 -0.90
N MET A 100 -0.32 -12.98 -0.02
CA MET A 100 -1.76 -12.73 0.08
C MET A 100 -2.32 -12.20 -1.24
N LEU A 101 -1.63 -11.27 -1.89
CA LEU A 101 -2.06 -10.72 -3.17
C LEU A 101 -2.06 -11.77 -4.28
N ALA A 102 -1.01 -12.60 -4.35
CA ALA A 102 -0.91 -13.66 -5.36
C ALA A 102 -1.97 -14.75 -5.16
N ARG A 103 -2.43 -14.99 -3.93
CA ARG A 103 -3.55 -15.91 -3.66
C ARG A 103 -4.89 -15.34 -4.13
N GLU A 104 -5.14 -14.06 -3.91
CA GLU A 104 -6.39 -13.40 -4.34
C GLU A 104 -6.41 -13.15 -5.86
N PHE A 105 -5.28 -12.76 -6.44
CA PHE A 105 -5.15 -12.42 -7.85
C PHE A 105 -3.93 -13.10 -8.51
N PRO A 106 -3.98 -14.43 -8.73
CA PRO A 106 -2.83 -15.18 -9.26
C PRO A 106 -2.38 -14.75 -10.66
N ASN A 107 -3.29 -14.15 -11.44
CA ASN A 107 -3.02 -13.70 -12.80
C ASN A 107 -2.82 -12.17 -12.90
N LEU A 108 -2.74 -11.46 -11.78
CA LEU A 108 -2.48 -10.02 -11.76
C LEU A 108 -0.98 -9.78 -11.51
N PRO A 109 -0.23 -9.26 -12.51
CA PRO A 109 1.16 -8.89 -12.30
C PRO A 109 1.22 -7.70 -11.34
N ALA A 110 1.54 -7.96 -10.08
CA ALA A 110 1.54 -6.96 -9.03
C ALA A 110 2.47 -7.35 -7.89
N PHE A 111 3.04 -6.34 -7.22
CA PHE A 111 3.86 -6.55 -6.04
C PHE A 111 3.81 -5.35 -5.09
N PHE A 112 3.89 -5.65 -3.79
CA PHE A 112 4.06 -4.70 -2.72
C PHE A 112 5.53 -4.34 -2.53
N THR A 113 5.76 -3.06 -2.23
CA THR A 113 7.04 -2.54 -1.75
C THR A 113 6.81 -1.63 -0.56
N ILE A 114 7.74 -1.62 0.39
CA ILE A 114 7.68 -0.71 1.51
C ILE A 114 8.46 0.55 1.15
N ASN A 115 7.75 1.66 1.06
CA ASN A 115 8.36 2.95 0.78
C ASN A 115 7.56 4.07 1.43
N CYS A 116 8.15 4.65 2.48
CA CYS A 116 7.61 5.79 3.20
C CYS A 116 8.05 7.15 2.64
N ARG A 117 8.86 7.18 1.57
CA ARG A 117 9.17 8.44 0.89
C ARG A 117 7.95 8.87 0.09
N HIS A 118 7.56 10.13 0.30
CA HIS A 118 6.40 10.82 -0.28
C HIS A 118 5.96 10.28 -1.65
N ALA A 119 4.89 9.48 -1.67
CA ALA A 119 4.02 9.34 -2.84
C ALA A 119 3.16 10.59 -3.05
#